data_AF-A0A6P4YEB9-F1
#
_entry.id   AF-A0A6P4YEB9-F1
#
_cell.length_a   1.000
_cell.length_b   1.000
_cell.length_c   1.000
_cell.angle_alpha   90.00
_cell.angle_beta   90.00
_cell.angle_gamma   90.00
#
_symmetry.space_group_name_H-M   'P 1'
#
loop_
_entity.id
_entity.type
_entity.pdbx_description
1 polymer ?
#
loop_
_entity_poly.entity_id
_entity_poly.type
_entity_poly.pdbx_seq_one_letter_code
_entity_poly.pdbx_strand_id
1 'polypeptide(L)'
;MKLAVYKEILKRLQGREREEFTGIAQHYRVSLHTLMSIYSQDYQKKMKKTHQRHHSLEAIDDYFQRYQARISPDTMGTVLLRIAKEVDLAPSLLAKIILERHLALQAAESEPPARSYVNQLLKDPCQIPDPVLANEVQQCILNDCVYGPVVDSIRHSVGFEYENKLKRILEDKGIAFIGEDVMRAKGYDKTPDFKLEVPIAVDGHVVNWVESKASFGDEFSHRTYLRDQFWSYWNRYHHVEYFLIG
;
A
#
# COMPACT_ATOMS: atom_id res chain seq x y z
N MET A 1 17.82 -9.77 -7.69
CA MET A 1 17.21 -11.06 -8.13
C MET A 1 17.23 -11.13 -9.66
N LYS A 2 17.55 -12.28 -10.28
CA LYS A 2 17.49 -12.42 -11.75
C LYS A 2 16.04 -12.29 -12.24
N LEU A 3 15.80 -11.58 -13.35
CA LEU A 3 14.46 -11.34 -13.89
C LEU A 3 13.67 -12.63 -14.18
N ALA A 4 14.36 -13.69 -14.65
CA ALA A 4 13.73 -14.99 -14.89
C ALA A 4 13.16 -15.61 -13.60
N VAL A 5 13.93 -15.57 -12.51
CA VAL A 5 13.52 -16.07 -11.19
C VAL A 5 12.34 -15.27 -10.65
N TYR A 6 12.38 -13.94 -10.79
CA TYR A 6 11.26 -13.07 -10.40
C TYR A 6 9.96 -13.42 -11.14
N LYS A 7 10.03 -13.61 -12.47
CA LYS A 7 8.87 -14.00 -13.28
C LYS A 7 8.33 -15.39 -12.90
N GLU A 8 9.21 -16.32 -12.53
CA GLU A 8 8.79 -17.65 -12.08
C GLU A 8 8.12 -17.62 -10.70
N ILE A 9 8.66 -16.82 -9.78
CA ILE A 9 8.05 -16.55 -8.47
C ILE A 9 6.63 -16.00 -8.65
N LEU A 10 6.44 -14.97 -9.49
CA LEU A 10 5.12 -14.40 -9.77
C LEU A 10 4.12 -15.46 -10.24
N LYS A 11 4.52 -16.33 -11.18
CA LYS A 11 3.66 -17.41 -11.67
C LYS A 11 3.26 -18.39 -10.56
N ARG A 12 4.19 -18.69 -9.62
CA ARG A 12 3.89 -19.63 -8.52
C ARG A 12 3.04 -19.01 -7.41
N LEU A 13 3.07 -17.69 -7.26
CA LEU A 13 2.26 -16.95 -6.29
C LEU A 13 0.79 -16.80 -6.74
N GLN A 14 0.51 -16.92 -8.04
CA GLN A 14 -0.85 -16.78 -8.57
C GLN A 14 -1.79 -17.85 -7.99
N GLY A 15 -2.88 -17.39 -7.37
CA GLY A 15 -3.94 -18.25 -6.84
C GLY A 15 -3.57 -19.02 -5.57
N ARG A 16 -2.44 -18.69 -4.92
CA ARG A 16 -2.02 -19.31 -3.66
C ARG A 16 -2.28 -18.42 -2.47
N GLU A 17 -2.58 -19.05 -1.35
CA GLU A 17 -2.77 -18.38 -0.07
C GLU A 17 -1.41 -18.19 0.63
N ARG A 18 -1.35 -17.26 1.60
CA ARG A 18 -0.10 -16.85 2.26
C ARG A 18 0.62 -18.00 2.96
N GLU A 19 -0.12 -18.97 3.46
CA GLU A 19 0.39 -20.14 4.17
C GLU A 19 1.34 -20.97 3.29
N GLU A 20 1.14 -20.92 1.97
CA GLU A 20 1.95 -21.64 0.98
C GLU A 20 3.27 -20.93 0.66
N PHE A 21 3.45 -19.68 1.11
CA PHE A 21 4.59 -18.85 0.71
C PHE A 21 5.90 -19.31 1.36
N THR A 22 5.85 -19.93 2.53
CA THR A 22 7.05 -20.44 3.23
C THR A 22 7.80 -21.46 2.37
N GLY A 23 7.10 -22.39 1.73
CA GLY A 23 7.72 -23.38 0.85
C GLY A 23 8.31 -22.77 -0.42
N ILE A 24 7.65 -21.74 -0.97
CA ILE A 24 8.14 -21.00 -2.13
C ILE A 24 9.41 -20.21 -1.77
N ALA A 25 9.42 -19.53 -0.62
CA ALA A 25 10.57 -18.76 -0.15
C ALA A 25 11.82 -19.65 0.01
N GLN A 26 11.64 -20.84 0.61
CA GLN A 26 12.71 -21.82 0.77
C GLN A 26 13.24 -22.32 -0.58
N HIS A 27 12.35 -22.66 -1.52
CA HIS A 27 12.74 -23.16 -2.84
C HIS A 27 13.61 -22.16 -3.61
N TYR A 28 13.24 -20.88 -3.61
CA TYR A 28 13.99 -19.84 -4.31
C TYR A 28 15.10 -19.19 -3.48
N ARG A 29 15.31 -19.65 -2.24
CA ARG A 29 16.29 -19.10 -1.28
C ARG A 29 16.15 -17.58 -1.11
N VAL A 30 14.91 -17.11 -1.00
CA VAL A 30 14.59 -15.70 -0.72
C VAL A 30 13.98 -15.58 0.67
N SER A 31 14.15 -14.42 1.31
CA SER A 31 13.46 -14.16 2.57
C SER A 31 11.94 -14.17 2.36
N LEU A 32 11.19 -14.60 3.38
CA LEU A 32 9.72 -14.52 3.34
C LEU A 32 9.25 -13.08 3.14
N HIS A 33 9.95 -12.10 3.74
CA HIS A 33 9.67 -10.67 3.57
C HIS A 33 9.79 -10.24 2.10
N THR A 34 10.84 -10.66 1.39
CA THR A 34 11.01 -10.40 -0.04
C THR A 34 9.85 -10.97 -0.84
N LEU A 35 9.45 -12.21 -0.56
CA LEU A 35 8.35 -12.88 -1.26
C LEU A 35 7.00 -12.18 -0.99
N MET A 36 6.74 -11.80 0.26
CA MET A 36 5.56 -11.02 0.66
C MET A 36 5.51 -9.67 -0.04
N SER A 37 6.66 -8.99 -0.20
CA SER A 37 6.75 -7.72 -0.89
C SER A 37 6.46 -7.86 -2.39
N ILE A 38 7.01 -8.90 -3.04
CA ILE A 38 6.70 -9.24 -4.44
C ILE A 38 5.21 -9.51 -4.62
N TYR A 39 4.63 -10.36 -3.75
CA TYR A 39 3.20 -10.68 -3.78
C TYR A 39 2.34 -9.42 -3.63
N SER A 40 2.63 -8.60 -2.62
CA SER A 40 1.90 -7.35 -2.36
C SER A 40 1.89 -6.43 -3.58
N GLN A 41 3.02 -6.31 -4.30
CA GLN A 41 3.10 -5.47 -5.50
C GLN A 41 2.30 -6.01 -6.67
N ASP A 42 2.38 -7.33 -6.92
CA ASP A 42 1.60 -7.96 -7.98
C ASP A 42 0.09 -7.86 -7.69
N TYR A 43 -0.28 -8.10 -6.44
CA TYR A 43 -1.65 -7.94 -5.96
C TYR A 43 -2.17 -6.51 -6.15
N GLN A 44 -1.36 -5.48 -5.84
CA GLN A 44 -1.75 -4.09 -6.09
C GLN A 44 -1.94 -3.79 -7.58
N LYS A 45 -1.06 -4.31 -8.45
CA LYS A 45 -1.20 -4.14 -9.91
C LYS A 45 -2.47 -4.78 -10.42
N LYS A 46 -2.82 -5.97 -9.92
CA LYS A 46 -4.06 -6.65 -10.24
C LYS A 46 -5.27 -5.82 -9.83
N MET A 47 -5.33 -5.37 -8.57
CA MET A 47 -6.44 -4.54 -8.07
C MET A 47 -6.60 -3.23 -8.86
N LYS A 48 -5.50 -2.57 -9.25
CA LYS A 48 -5.55 -1.38 -10.11
C LYS A 48 -6.14 -1.66 -11.49
N LYS A 49 -5.84 -2.82 -12.08
CA LYS A 49 -6.37 -3.23 -13.40
C LYS A 49 -7.87 -3.55 -13.33
N THR A 50 -8.34 -4.15 -12.24
CA THR A 50 -9.74 -4.54 -12.08
C THR A 50 -10.61 -3.46 -11.41
N HIS A 51 -10.01 -2.38 -10.90
CA HIS A 51 -10.69 -1.31 -10.14
C HIS A 51 -12.01 -0.86 -10.76
N GLN A 52 -12.02 -0.51 -12.06
CA GLN A 52 -13.23 0.00 -12.72
C GLN A 52 -14.41 -0.97 -12.68
N ARG A 53 -14.16 -2.28 -12.67
CA ARG A 53 -15.19 -3.33 -12.60
C ARG A 53 -15.98 -3.30 -11.28
N HIS A 54 -15.35 -2.86 -10.20
CA HIS A 54 -15.93 -2.93 -8.85
C HIS A 54 -16.60 -1.62 -8.42
N HIS A 55 -16.45 -0.55 -9.20
CA HIS A 55 -16.95 0.78 -8.87
C HIS A 55 -18.12 1.24 -9.75
N SER A 56 -18.68 0.37 -10.59
CA SER A 56 -19.97 0.66 -11.24
C SER A 56 -21.11 0.55 -10.21
N LEU A 57 -22.16 1.36 -10.38
CA LEU A 57 -23.33 1.32 -9.49
C LEU A 57 -23.97 -0.08 -9.45
N GLU A 58 -24.05 -0.74 -10.61
CA GLU A 58 -24.56 -2.11 -10.72
C GLU A 58 -23.74 -3.12 -9.89
N ALA A 59 -22.41 -3.03 -9.94
CA ALA A 59 -21.55 -3.92 -9.15
C ALA A 59 -21.68 -3.66 -7.65
N ILE A 60 -21.72 -2.38 -7.25
CA ILE A 60 -21.88 -1.98 -5.85
C ILE A 60 -23.22 -2.49 -5.30
N ASP A 61 -24.30 -2.33 -6.08
CA ASP A 61 -25.63 -2.80 -5.68
C ASP A 61 -25.72 -4.33 -5.63
N ASP A 62 -25.13 -5.05 -6.60
CA ASP A 62 -25.02 -6.52 -6.55
C ASP A 62 -24.28 -6.98 -5.29
N TYR A 63 -23.14 -6.38 -4.96
CA TYR A 63 -22.38 -6.74 -3.76
C TYR A 63 -23.17 -6.47 -2.47
N PHE A 64 -23.87 -5.33 -2.43
CA PHE A 64 -24.69 -4.95 -1.27
C PHE A 64 -25.90 -5.88 -1.10
N GLN A 65 -26.57 -6.25 -2.19
CA GLN A 65 -27.68 -7.22 -2.15
C GLN A 65 -27.21 -8.60 -1.68
N ARG A 66 -26.07 -9.08 -2.19
CA ARG A 66 -25.48 -10.35 -1.72
C ARG A 66 -25.10 -10.31 -0.24
N TYR A 67 -24.57 -9.18 0.23
CA TYR A 67 -24.30 -8.96 1.64
C TYR A 67 -25.58 -9.08 2.46
N GLN A 68 -26.62 -8.30 2.12
CA GLN A 68 -27.90 -8.31 2.83
C GLN A 68 -28.59 -9.68 2.81
N ALA A 69 -28.49 -10.43 1.71
CA ALA A 69 -29.10 -11.74 1.59
C ALA A 69 -28.42 -12.83 2.44
N ARG A 70 -27.14 -12.65 2.77
CA ARG A 70 -26.31 -13.64 3.47
C ARG A 70 -26.06 -13.29 4.92
N ILE A 71 -26.32 -12.04 5.32
CA ILE A 71 -26.02 -11.55 6.66
C ILE A 71 -26.98 -12.12 7.69
N SER A 72 -26.44 -12.50 8.86
CA SER A 72 -27.22 -12.89 10.02
C SER A 72 -26.47 -12.52 11.31
N PRO A 73 -27.11 -12.54 12.48
CA PRO A 73 -26.38 -12.36 13.74
C PRO A 73 -25.26 -13.40 13.97
N ASP A 74 -25.37 -14.59 13.35
CA ASP A 74 -24.46 -15.72 13.56
C ASP A 74 -23.34 -15.84 12.50
N THR A 75 -23.22 -14.91 11.54
CA THR A 75 -22.27 -15.05 10.43
C THR A 75 -20.79 -14.86 10.78
N MET A 76 -20.49 -14.52 12.03
CA MET A 76 -19.12 -14.40 12.58
C MET A 76 -18.16 -13.50 11.76
N GLY A 77 -18.68 -12.56 10.97
CA GLY A 77 -17.85 -11.64 10.18
C GLY A 77 -17.28 -12.26 8.89
N THR A 78 -17.90 -13.32 8.36
CA THR A 78 -17.35 -14.08 7.21
C THR A 78 -18.01 -13.78 5.88
N VAL A 79 -19.11 -13.03 5.84
CA VAL A 79 -19.88 -12.78 4.61
C VAL A 79 -19.09 -11.94 3.63
N LEU A 80 -18.54 -10.80 4.07
CA LEU A 80 -17.75 -9.92 3.23
C LEU A 80 -16.46 -10.59 2.76
N LEU A 81 -15.82 -11.40 3.61
CA LEU A 81 -14.64 -12.19 3.21
C LEU A 81 -14.95 -13.14 2.05
N ARG A 82 -16.10 -13.84 2.11
CA ARG A 82 -16.53 -14.76 1.05
C ARG A 82 -16.85 -14.02 -0.23
N ILE A 83 -17.61 -12.92 -0.13
CA ILE A 83 -17.94 -12.10 -1.32
C ILE A 83 -16.66 -11.54 -1.94
N ALA A 84 -15.71 -11.03 -1.14
CA ALA A 84 -14.42 -10.52 -1.62
C ALA A 84 -13.66 -11.58 -2.41
N LYS A 85 -13.62 -12.83 -1.92
CA LYS A 85 -13.02 -13.96 -2.61
C LYS A 85 -13.76 -14.34 -3.90
N GLU A 86 -15.10 -14.34 -3.89
CA GLU A 86 -15.93 -14.65 -5.07
C GLU A 86 -15.73 -13.64 -6.21
N VAL A 87 -15.63 -12.35 -5.87
CA VAL A 87 -15.49 -11.26 -6.86
C VAL A 87 -14.05 -10.91 -7.16
N ASP A 88 -13.10 -11.59 -6.51
CA ASP A 88 -11.66 -11.39 -6.66
C ASP A 88 -11.21 -9.94 -6.35
N LEU A 89 -11.69 -9.41 -5.22
CA LEU A 89 -11.40 -8.09 -4.69
C LEU A 89 -10.77 -8.19 -3.30
N ALA A 90 -9.91 -7.24 -2.95
CA ALA A 90 -9.34 -7.19 -1.61
C ALA A 90 -10.42 -7.00 -0.53
N PRO A 91 -10.40 -7.77 0.57
CA PRO A 91 -11.41 -7.68 1.63
C PRO A 91 -11.62 -6.26 2.15
N SER A 92 -10.56 -5.49 2.39
CA SER A 92 -10.68 -4.11 2.88
C SER A 92 -11.26 -3.16 1.83
N LEU A 93 -11.03 -3.42 0.53
CA LEU A 93 -11.64 -2.64 -0.56
C LEU A 93 -13.13 -2.94 -0.68
N LEU A 94 -13.53 -4.22 -0.57
CA LEU A 94 -14.96 -4.57 -0.56
C LEU A 94 -15.66 -3.99 0.67
N ALA A 95 -15.06 -4.13 1.85
CA ALA A 95 -15.58 -3.56 3.09
C ALA A 95 -15.81 -2.06 2.96
N LYS A 96 -14.87 -1.34 2.34
CA LYS A 96 -15.01 0.08 2.03
C LYS A 96 -16.22 0.37 1.12
N ILE A 97 -16.38 -0.37 0.02
CA ILE A 97 -17.50 -0.20 -0.92
C ILE A 97 -18.84 -0.42 -0.20
N ILE A 98 -18.95 -1.49 0.60
CA ILE A 98 -20.18 -1.81 1.33
C ILE A 98 -20.48 -0.77 2.41
N LEU A 99 -19.45 -0.30 3.13
CA LEU A 99 -19.60 0.74 4.14
C LEU A 99 -20.04 2.08 3.51
N GLU A 100 -19.42 2.48 2.39
CA GLU A 100 -19.83 3.67 1.62
C GLU A 100 -21.29 3.57 1.18
N ARG A 101 -21.71 2.41 0.66
CA ARG A 101 -23.09 2.17 0.23
C ARG A 101 -24.07 2.19 1.40
N HIS A 102 -23.72 1.55 2.52
CA HIS A 102 -24.56 1.49 3.72
C HIS A 102 -24.82 2.88 4.29
N LEU A 103 -23.78 3.70 4.44
CA LEU A 103 -23.88 5.07 4.93
C LEU A 103 -24.70 5.95 3.99
N ALA A 104 -24.51 5.80 2.67
CA ALA A 104 -25.29 6.55 1.68
C ALA A 104 -26.79 6.23 1.75
N LEU A 105 -27.17 4.99 2.08
CA LEU A 105 -28.57 4.60 2.24
C LEU A 105 -29.19 5.13 3.54
N GLN A 106 -28.41 5.27 4.62
CA GLN A 106 -28.87 5.85 5.88
C GLN A 106 -29.06 7.37 5.82
N ALA A 107 -28.37 8.05 4.91
CA ALA A 107 -28.36 9.51 4.81
C ALA A 107 -29.63 10.13 4.18
N ALA A 108 -30.63 9.33 3.77
CA ALA A 108 -31.96 9.75 3.31
C ALA A 108 -31.99 11.08 2.50
N GLU A 109 -31.37 11.09 1.32
CA GLU A 109 -31.23 12.23 0.37
C GLU A 109 -30.16 13.29 0.71
N SER A 110 -29.41 13.16 1.81
CA SER A 110 -28.25 14.03 2.09
C SER A 110 -27.02 13.68 1.23
N GLU A 111 -26.04 14.59 1.20
CA GLU A 111 -24.78 14.39 0.48
C GLU A 111 -24.10 13.05 0.85
N PRO A 112 -23.43 12.38 -0.11
CA PRO A 112 -22.72 11.14 0.15
C PRO A 112 -21.68 11.32 1.26
N PRO A 113 -21.43 10.28 2.09
CA PRO A 113 -20.52 10.40 3.21
C PRO A 113 -19.13 10.83 2.73
N ALA A 114 -18.54 11.80 3.44
CA ALA A 114 -17.20 12.26 3.13
C ALA A 114 -16.22 11.08 3.18
N ARG A 115 -15.36 10.95 2.15
CA ARG A 115 -14.35 9.87 2.08
C ARG A 115 -13.44 9.81 3.32
N SER A 116 -13.17 10.95 3.94
CA SER A 116 -12.41 11.04 5.19
C SER A 116 -13.10 10.32 6.35
N TYR A 117 -14.42 10.45 6.46
CA TYR A 117 -15.23 9.81 7.49
C TYR A 117 -15.26 8.28 7.31
N VAL A 118 -15.46 7.82 6.07
CA VAL A 118 -15.39 6.38 5.74
C VAL A 118 -14.02 5.80 6.12
N ASN A 119 -12.94 6.49 5.75
CA ASN A 119 -11.59 6.05 6.09
C ASN A 119 -11.34 6.06 7.61
N GLN A 120 -11.98 6.95 8.37
CA GLN A 120 -11.91 6.95 9.83
C GLN A 120 -12.61 5.71 10.41
N LEU A 121 -13.80 5.36 9.92
CA LEU A 121 -14.51 4.15 10.35
C LEU A 121 -13.76 2.86 9.95
N LEU A 122 -13.05 2.85 8.82
CA LEU A 122 -12.16 1.73 8.48
C LEU A 122 -10.95 1.62 9.42
N LYS A 123 -10.47 2.74 9.99
CA LYS A 123 -9.39 2.72 10.98
C LYS A 123 -9.89 2.26 12.35
N ASP A 124 -11.15 2.54 12.68
CA ASP A 124 -11.79 2.13 13.91
C ASP A 124 -13.22 1.61 13.65
N PRO A 125 -13.35 0.32 13.26
CA PRO A 125 -14.65 -0.28 12.94
C PRO A 125 -15.62 -0.31 14.12
N CYS A 126 -15.16 -0.17 15.36
CA CYS A 126 -16.01 -0.08 16.54
C CYS A 126 -16.92 1.16 16.54
N GLN A 127 -16.60 2.17 15.73
CA GLN A 127 -17.44 3.37 15.56
C GLN A 127 -18.60 3.15 14.57
N ILE A 128 -18.68 2.00 13.90
CA ILE A 128 -19.78 1.67 12.99
C ILE A 128 -21.01 1.29 13.84
N PRO A 129 -22.16 1.98 13.69
CA PRO A 129 -23.33 1.76 14.54
C PRO A 129 -23.96 0.36 14.40
N ASP A 130 -23.91 -0.23 13.20
CA ASP A 130 -24.37 -1.60 12.96
C ASP A 130 -23.30 -2.59 13.45
N PRO A 131 -23.53 -3.34 14.54
CA PRO A 131 -22.52 -4.22 15.11
C PRO A 131 -22.18 -5.42 14.22
N VAL A 132 -23.12 -5.83 13.36
CA VAL A 132 -22.88 -6.94 12.42
C VAL A 132 -21.97 -6.45 11.30
N LEU A 133 -22.26 -5.28 10.73
CA LEU A 133 -21.39 -4.64 9.74
C LEU A 133 -20.02 -4.29 10.32
N ALA A 134 -19.96 -3.80 11.56
CA ALA A 134 -18.73 -3.50 12.27
C ALA A 134 -17.81 -4.73 12.34
N ASN A 135 -18.37 -5.88 12.73
CA ASN A 135 -17.62 -7.14 12.81
C ASN A 135 -17.16 -7.62 11.41
N GLU A 136 -18.01 -7.54 10.39
CA GLU A 136 -17.65 -7.91 9.01
C GLU A 136 -16.51 -7.03 8.47
N VAL A 137 -16.58 -5.71 8.69
CA VAL A 137 -15.51 -4.77 8.31
C VAL A 137 -14.23 -5.06 9.07
N GLN A 138 -14.31 -5.32 10.38
CA GLN A 138 -13.17 -5.69 11.20
C GLN A 138 -12.48 -6.97 10.69
N GLN A 139 -13.24 -8.02 10.38
CA GLN A 139 -12.69 -9.25 9.83
C GLN A 139 -12.04 -9.03 8.46
N CYS A 140 -12.64 -8.22 7.59
CA CYS A 140 -12.02 -7.81 6.34
C CYS A 140 -10.69 -7.10 6.54
N ILE A 141 -10.58 -6.21 7.53
CA ILE A 141 -9.34 -5.49 7.83
C ILE A 141 -8.25 -6.44 8.34
N LEU A 142 -8.58 -7.34 9.26
CA LEU A 142 -7.63 -8.28 9.85
C LEU A 142 -7.11 -9.33 8.84
N ASN A 143 -7.95 -9.73 7.89
CA ASN A 143 -7.60 -10.70 6.85
C ASN A 143 -7.10 -10.05 5.55
N ASP A 144 -7.20 -8.71 5.42
CA ASP A 144 -6.57 -8.01 4.32
C ASP A 144 -5.07 -7.89 4.56
N CYS A 145 -4.38 -8.02 3.47
CA CYS A 145 -3.01 -8.44 3.40
C CYS A 145 -2.22 -7.39 2.58
N VAL A 146 -2.90 -6.44 1.94
CA VAL A 146 -2.32 -5.44 1.05
C VAL A 146 -2.92 -4.02 1.21
N TYR A 147 -4.22 -3.87 1.49
CA TYR A 147 -4.97 -2.60 1.43
C TYR A 147 -5.63 -2.16 2.75
N GLY A 148 -5.52 -2.96 3.82
CA GLY A 148 -6.08 -2.64 5.12
C GLY A 148 -5.22 -1.65 5.94
N PRO A 149 -5.82 -0.94 6.91
CA PRO A 149 -5.12 0.03 7.78
C PRO A 149 -3.94 -0.60 8.55
N VAL A 150 -4.05 -1.87 8.96
CA VAL A 150 -2.96 -2.61 9.62
C VAL A 150 -1.74 -2.70 8.71
N VAL A 151 -1.95 -3.02 7.43
CA VAL A 151 -0.88 -3.16 6.44
C VAL A 151 -0.25 -1.81 6.13
N ASP A 152 -1.07 -0.76 6.03
CA ASP A 152 -0.58 0.60 5.82
C ASP A 152 0.25 1.11 7.00
N SER A 153 -0.17 0.83 8.23
CA SER A 153 0.62 1.12 9.44
C SER A 153 1.97 0.41 9.41
N ILE A 154 2.00 -0.90 9.08
CA ILE A 154 3.26 -1.65 8.97
C ILE A 154 4.17 -1.04 7.91
N ARG A 155 3.65 -0.72 6.71
CA ARG A 155 4.44 -0.09 5.64
C ARG A 155 5.00 1.26 6.07
N HIS A 156 4.19 2.07 6.75
CA HIS A 156 4.63 3.38 7.23
C HIS A 156 5.74 3.25 8.28
N SER A 157 5.58 2.34 9.25
CA SER A 157 6.61 2.06 10.26
C SER A 157 7.91 1.59 9.62
N VAL A 158 7.83 0.66 8.66
CA VAL A 158 9.03 0.19 7.93
C VAL A 158 9.67 1.33 7.14
N GLY A 159 8.89 2.15 6.42
CA GLY A 159 9.44 3.32 5.71
C GLY A 159 10.22 4.25 6.64
N PHE A 160 9.61 4.59 7.78
CA PHE A 160 10.21 5.45 8.80
C PHE A 160 11.48 4.85 9.41
N GLU A 161 11.53 3.53 9.66
CA GLU A 161 12.74 2.86 10.14
C GLU A 161 13.91 2.99 9.16
N TYR A 162 13.64 2.79 7.86
CA TYR A 162 14.67 2.88 6.82
C TYR A 162 15.12 4.33 6.57
N GLU A 163 14.21 5.30 6.65
CA GLU A 163 14.56 6.74 6.63
C GLU A 163 15.47 7.10 7.80
N ASN A 164 15.16 6.65 9.02
CA ASN A 164 16.02 6.87 10.19
C ASN A 164 17.38 6.17 10.06
N LYS A 165 17.41 4.96 9.50
CA LYS A 165 18.66 4.26 9.22
C LYS A 165 19.52 5.04 8.23
N LEU A 166 18.92 5.56 7.16
CA LEU A 166 19.60 6.40 6.18
C LEU A 166 20.14 7.69 6.81
N LYS A 167 19.33 8.35 7.64
CA LYS A 167 19.75 9.53 8.41
C LYS A 167 21.02 9.27 9.22
N ARG A 168 21.03 8.18 10.01
CA ARG A 168 22.20 7.78 10.81
C ARG A 168 23.43 7.52 9.93
N ILE A 169 23.26 6.87 8.78
CA ILE A 169 24.37 6.63 7.84
C ILE A 169 24.97 7.95 7.32
N LEU A 170 24.13 8.95 7.02
CA LEU A 170 24.61 10.27 6.58
C LEU A 170 25.36 10.99 7.72
N GLU A 171 24.83 10.94 8.94
CA GLU A 171 25.44 11.53 10.15
C GLU A 171 26.79 10.86 10.48
N ASP A 172 26.85 9.53 10.50
CA ASP A 172 28.07 8.75 10.78
C ASP A 172 29.17 9.00 9.74
N LYS A 173 28.79 9.33 8.50
CA LYS A 173 29.72 9.69 7.42
C LYS A 173 30.07 11.17 7.39
N GLY A 174 29.52 11.99 8.29
CA GLY A 174 29.74 13.44 8.32
C GLY A 174 29.20 14.17 7.10
N ILE A 175 28.19 13.62 6.43
CA ILE A 175 27.58 14.23 5.24
C ILE A 175 26.52 15.24 5.71
N ALA A 176 26.69 16.51 5.34
CA ALA A 176 25.72 17.55 5.65
C ALA A 176 24.48 17.45 4.74
N PHE A 177 23.29 17.51 5.34
CA PHE A 177 22.01 17.41 4.63
C PHE A 177 20.92 18.27 5.28
N ILE A 178 19.89 18.58 4.48
CA ILE A 178 18.64 19.22 4.87
C ILE A 178 17.53 18.18 4.78
N GLY A 179 16.85 17.94 5.91
CA GLY A 179 15.71 17.02 5.99
C GLY A 179 14.44 17.55 5.33
N GLU A 180 13.51 16.64 5.05
CA GLU A 180 12.23 16.94 4.40
C GLU A 180 11.39 17.98 5.15
N ASP A 181 11.30 17.86 6.48
CA ASP A 181 10.56 18.73 7.37
C ASP A 181 11.02 20.20 7.28
N VAL A 182 12.34 20.41 7.26
CA VAL A 182 12.95 21.73 7.10
C VAL A 182 12.67 22.31 5.72
N MET A 183 12.69 21.48 4.67
CA MET A 183 12.33 21.92 3.32
C MET A 183 10.84 22.28 3.22
N ARG A 184 9.94 21.47 3.78
CA ARG A 184 8.50 21.79 3.80
C ARG A 184 8.21 23.09 4.55
N ALA A 185 8.87 23.31 5.70
CA ALA A 185 8.75 24.56 6.45
C ALA A 185 9.21 25.80 5.65
N LYS A 186 10.17 25.63 4.73
CA LYS A 186 10.64 26.67 3.80
C LYS A 186 9.76 26.84 2.56
N GLY A 187 8.65 26.11 2.44
CA GLY A 187 7.69 26.24 1.34
C GLY A 187 8.07 25.47 0.07
N TYR A 188 8.94 24.46 0.16
CA TYR A 188 9.24 23.61 -0.99
C TYR A 188 8.06 22.67 -1.28
N ASP A 189 7.57 22.69 -2.52
CA ASP A 189 6.46 21.86 -3.01
C ASP A 189 6.85 20.39 -3.27
N LYS A 190 8.14 20.14 -3.57
CA LYS A 190 8.69 18.79 -3.80
C LYS A 190 9.98 18.65 -3.01
N THR A 191 10.03 17.63 -2.16
CA THR A 191 11.06 17.46 -1.15
C THR A 191 11.53 16.00 -1.14
N PRO A 192 12.80 15.71 -1.51
CA PRO A 192 13.38 14.39 -1.22
C PRO A 192 13.51 14.22 0.30
N ASP A 193 13.71 12.98 0.77
CA ASP A 193 13.90 12.73 2.20
C ASP A 193 15.10 13.50 2.76
N PHE A 194 16.20 13.53 1.98
CA PHE A 194 17.41 14.26 2.32
C PHE A 194 17.97 14.99 1.10
N LYS A 195 18.11 16.31 1.20
CA LYS A 195 18.88 17.11 0.24
C LYS A 195 20.30 17.32 0.78
N LEU A 196 21.32 16.92 0.04
CA LEU A 196 22.71 17.11 0.50
C LEU A 196 23.10 18.57 0.35
N GLU A 197 23.78 19.12 1.37
CA GLU A 197 24.29 20.50 1.29
C GLU A 197 25.50 20.58 0.36
N VAL A 198 26.34 19.54 0.39
CA VAL A 198 27.48 19.36 -0.49
C VAL A 198 27.28 18.07 -1.30
N PRO A 199 27.29 18.13 -2.64
CA PRO A 199 27.16 16.93 -3.47
C PRO A 199 28.31 15.95 -3.21
N ILE A 200 28.00 14.66 -3.23
CA ILE A 200 28.99 13.59 -3.03
C ILE A 200 29.17 12.76 -4.29
N ALA A 201 30.34 12.16 -4.46
CA ALA A 201 30.58 11.17 -5.51
C ALA A 201 30.33 9.76 -4.98
N VAL A 202 29.43 9.03 -5.62
CA VAL A 202 29.13 7.61 -5.34
C VAL A 202 29.27 6.86 -6.65
N ASP A 203 30.15 5.85 -6.70
CA ASP A 203 30.37 5.00 -7.88
C ASP A 203 30.56 5.77 -9.21
N GLY A 204 31.17 6.96 -9.14
CA GLY A 204 31.43 7.82 -10.30
C GLY A 204 30.30 8.81 -10.64
N HIS A 205 29.19 8.80 -9.90
CA HIS A 205 28.06 9.70 -10.07
C HIS A 205 28.02 10.76 -8.98
N VAL A 206 27.64 11.99 -9.36
CA VAL A 206 27.40 13.08 -8.42
C VAL A 206 25.98 12.98 -7.87
N VAL A 207 25.84 12.92 -6.55
CA VAL A 207 24.57 12.79 -5.83
C VAL A 207 24.29 14.08 -5.07
N ASN A 208 23.12 14.68 -5.33
CA ASN A 208 22.69 15.94 -4.68
C ASN A 208 21.58 15.73 -3.64
N TRP A 209 20.90 14.58 -3.66
CA TRP A 209 19.80 14.25 -2.76
C TRP A 209 19.64 12.73 -2.68
N VAL A 210 18.98 12.27 -1.62
CA VAL A 210 18.68 10.86 -1.38
C VAL A 210 17.20 10.71 -1.04
N GLU A 211 16.57 9.71 -1.65
CA GLU A 211 15.22 9.26 -1.31
C GLU A 211 15.27 7.78 -0.92
N SER A 212 14.77 7.50 0.28
CA SER A 212 14.54 6.18 0.83
C SER A 212 13.24 5.58 0.30
N LYS A 213 13.30 4.34 -0.18
CA LYS A 213 12.11 3.55 -0.51
C LYS A 213 12.24 2.15 0.06
N ALA A 214 11.52 1.87 1.14
CA ALA A 214 11.48 0.55 1.78
C ALA A 214 10.45 -0.38 1.12
N SER A 215 10.62 -0.65 -0.17
CA SER A 215 9.73 -1.54 -0.93
C SER A 215 10.53 -2.34 -1.95
N PHE A 216 9.97 -3.45 -2.45
CA PHE A 216 10.66 -4.26 -3.45
C PHE A 216 10.90 -3.47 -4.74
N GLY A 217 12.16 -3.41 -5.21
CA GLY A 217 12.51 -2.68 -6.42
C GLY A 217 12.15 -3.46 -7.68
N ASP A 218 10.98 -3.20 -8.26
CA ASP A 218 10.59 -3.71 -9.58
C ASP A 218 10.59 -2.60 -10.64
N GLU A 219 10.76 -2.99 -11.91
CA GLU A 219 10.90 -2.03 -13.03
C GLU A 219 9.69 -1.10 -13.15
N PHE A 220 8.48 -1.63 -12.95
CA PHE A 220 7.25 -0.83 -13.06
C PHE A 220 7.16 0.25 -11.98
N SER A 221 7.41 -0.12 -10.71
CA SER A 221 7.38 0.85 -9.61
C SER A 221 8.50 1.87 -9.77
N HIS A 222 9.70 1.44 -10.19
CA HIS A 222 10.82 2.34 -10.42
C HIS A 222 10.51 3.39 -11.51
N ARG A 223 9.94 2.97 -12.65
CA ARG A 223 9.49 3.90 -13.71
C ARG A 223 8.40 4.85 -13.21
N THR A 224 7.52 4.38 -12.32
CA THR A 224 6.46 5.21 -11.72
C THR A 224 7.07 6.28 -10.81
N TYR A 225 8.01 5.91 -9.92
CA TYR A 225 8.69 6.87 -9.06
C TYR A 225 9.52 7.89 -9.84
N LEU A 226 10.22 7.45 -10.90
CA LEU A 226 10.93 8.35 -11.81
C LEU A 226 9.99 9.42 -12.38
N ARG A 227 8.83 8.98 -12.87
CA ARG A 227 7.83 9.88 -13.47
C ARG A 227 7.21 10.84 -12.46
N ASP A 228 6.73 10.30 -11.34
CA ASP A 228 5.83 11.03 -10.46
C ASP A 228 6.58 11.87 -9.40
N GLN A 229 7.82 11.49 -9.08
CA GLN A 229 8.59 12.10 -8.00
C GLN A 229 9.97 12.56 -8.48
N PHE A 230 10.80 11.66 -9.01
CA PHE A 230 12.23 11.94 -9.14
C PHE A 230 12.60 12.89 -10.27
N TRP A 231 11.87 12.93 -11.38
CA TRP A 231 12.08 13.94 -12.42
C TRP A 231 11.86 15.37 -11.90
N SER A 232 10.97 15.55 -10.94
CA SER A 232 10.76 16.87 -10.33
C SER A 232 12.00 17.34 -9.53
N TYR A 233 12.73 16.40 -8.92
CA TYR A 233 13.99 16.69 -8.22
C TYR A 233 15.14 16.90 -9.19
N TRP A 234 15.24 16.08 -10.24
CA TRP A 234 16.27 16.20 -11.27
C TRP A 234 16.29 17.60 -11.88
N ASN A 235 15.11 18.12 -12.22
CA ASN A 235 14.96 19.44 -12.82
C ASN A 235 15.25 20.59 -11.83
N ARG A 236 15.20 20.34 -10.51
CA ARG A 236 15.37 21.37 -9.47
C ARG A 236 16.73 21.35 -8.79
N TYR A 237 17.38 20.18 -8.70
CA TYR A 237 18.59 19.98 -7.88
C TYR A 237 19.75 19.30 -8.63
N HIS A 238 19.58 18.94 -9.92
CA HIS A 238 20.56 18.24 -10.76
C HIS A 238 20.99 16.83 -10.22
N HIS A 239 21.79 16.08 -11.02
CA HIS A 239 22.18 14.64 -10.96
C HIS A 239 21.96 13.77 -9.68
N VAL A 240 21.73 12.45 -9.87
CA VAL A 240 21.19 11.48 -8.87
C VAL A 240 21.83 10.08 -9.00
N GLU A 241 22.04 9.40 -7.86
CA GLU A 241 21.97 7.93 -7.78
C GLU A 241 21.26 7.47 -6.49
N TYR A 242 20.49 6.39 -6.58
CA TYR A 242 19.58 5.87 -5.54
C TYR A 242 20.26 4.82 -4.67
N PHE A 243 20.03 4.86 -3.35
CA PHE A 243 20.26 3.70 -2.49
C PHE A 243 18.93 3.03 -2.14
N LEU A 244 18.60 1.97 -2.88
CA LEU A 244 17.67 0.95 -2.37
C LEU A 244 18.37 0.21 -1.24
N ILE A 245 18.11 0.59 0.01
CA ILE A 245 18.43 -0.27 1.15
C ILE A 245 17.36 -1.36 1.16
N GLY A 246 17.61 -2.44 0.42
CA GLY A 246 16.83 -3.68 0.42
C GLY A 246 17.42 -4.74 1.33
#